data_AF-A0A7V3RMT0-F1
#
_entry.id   AF-A0A7V3RMT0-F1
#
_cell.length_a   1.000
_cell.length_b   1.000
_cell.length_c   1.000
_cell.angle_alpha   90.00
_cell.angle_beta   90.00
_cell.angle_gamma   90.00
#
_symmetry.space_group_name_H-M   'P 1'
#
loop_
_entity.id
_entity.type
_entity.pdbx_description
1 polymer ?
#
loop_
_entity_poly.entity_id
_entity_poly.type
_entity_poly.pdbx_seq_one_letter_code
_entity_poly.pdbx_strand_id
1 'polypeptide(L)'
;QADRFDNKIEVLSKAFLGLTVACARCHDHKFDAITTKDYYALFGFLQSSHYRLARFDSMEHNRRVAAELWDLRQQGRRKIQKALAEALRPGVERTVDYLLAARTAIRDQADSQSRLEQIARAYKLDAAILARWRTHLKAATHEDSDPLHVWATSAADPTPKSAYRTKQRPQATSDIQVIIDYAQCKPGDWLTDGFAFGPGPVRPGDLLVEGEAAKPVLHFREYAAAEKDPAWDGLKTAPGAQNDPGALGSIVRAGRTLYTPTFPLTTGKVFYLVKGSGFIYAAVGSHIMIAGPLHSQLVRTVNTGEHFAWIAHDLSAYQGQRAHLEFTPTGSAPFAVARVVQGKEPPALGPAHGSLCSCFADAGSLDALARSYQQLLLDTLHALAADRLLDSSDAADRARLANWMIAHAALFGCDSPASNEARAFLIQQRKITERIQKESRLGVALIDGSAEDEYVFIRGSHKARGPTVPRRFLEALAGPAPLAPSTPSLGDESNRGSGRLELARQMIDPAVDPFLPRVVVNRVWHHLFGRGIVASTDNFGVL
;
A
#
# COMPACT_ATOMS: atom_id res chain seq x y z
N GLN A 1 -3.92 13.33 26.63
CA GLN A 1 -4.68 13.35 25.36
C GLN A 1 -6.06 13.94 25.52
N ALA A 2 -6.88 13.44 26.46
CA ALA A 2 -8.23 13.95 26.70
C ALA A 2 -8.26 15.48 26.83
N ASP A 3 -7.37 16.07 27.64
CA ASP A 3 -7.35 17.54 27.84
C ASP A 3 -6.87 18.32 26.60
N ARG A 4 -6.06 17.70 25.73
CA ARG A 4 -5.66 18.32 24.45
C ARG A 4 -6.86 18.41 23.51
N PHE A 5 -7.66 17.36 23.43
CA PHE A 5 -8.85 17.34 22.59
C PHE A 5 -9.97 18.18 23.19
N ASP A 6 -10.09 18.21 24.52
CA ASP A 6 -11.01 19.10 25.24
C ASP A 6 -10.77 20.56 24.89
N ASN A 7 -9.52 21.02 24.97
CA ASN A 7 -9.14 22.37 24.55
C ASN A 7 -9.46 22.60 23.05
N LYS A 8 -9.18 21.63 22.17
CA LYS A 8 -9.54 21.75 20.74
C LYS A 8 -11.05 21.90 20.53
N ILE A 9 -11.88 21.13 21.25
CA ILE A 9 -13.35 21.23 21.20
C ILE A 9 -13.80 22.59 21.72
N GLU A 10 -13.23 23.03 22.84
CA GLU A 10 -13.54 24.34 23.43
C GLU A 10 -13.22 25.48 22.47
N VAL A 11 -12.02 25.49 21.89
CA VAL A 11 -11.62 26.50 20.90
C VAL A 11 -12.49 26.43 19.66
N LEU A 12 -12.76 25.23 19.11
CA LEU A 12 -13.60 25.05 17.93
C LEU A 12 -15.02 25.58 18.17
N SER A 13 -15.66 25.15 19.27
CA SER A 13 -17.05 25.52 19.58
C SER A 13 -17.20 27.01 19.87
N LYS A 14 -16.29 27.62 20.64
CA LYS A 14 -16.29 29.07 20.85
C LYS A 14 -15.99 29.82 19.54
N ALA A 15 -15.05 29.34 18.74
CA ALA A 15 -14.61 30.01 17.52
C ALA A 15 -15.68 30.03 16.44
N PHE A 16 -16.41 28.93 16.24
CA PHE A 16 -17.34 28.82 15.11
C PHE A 16 -18.80 28.93 15.54
N LEU A 17 -19.14 28.45 16.73
CA LEU A 17 -20.53 28.38 17.19
C LEU A 17 -20.86 29.46 18.22
N GLY A 18 -19.85 30.03 18.89
CA GLY A 18 -20.07 30.92 20.02
C GLY A 18 -20.79 30.20 21.17
N LEU A 19 -20.52 28.90 21.34
CA LEU A 19 -21.12 28.03 22.35
C LEU A 19 -20.04 27.35 23.19
N THR A 20 -20.39 27.04 24.45
CA THR A 20 -19.51 26.30 25.36
C THR A 20 -19.82 24.82 25.40
N VAL A 21 -19.21 24.04 24.51
CA VAL A 21 -19.47 22.58 24.44
C VAL A 21 -18.72 21.80 25.52
N ALA A 22 -17.64 22.34 26.10
CA ALA A 22 -16.72 21.59 26.98
C ALA A 22 -17.38 20.99 28.25
N CYS A 23 -18.42 21.63 28.81
CA CYS A 23 -19.15 21.08 29.96
C CYS A 23 -19.80 19.73 29.64
N ALA A 24 -20.16 19.51 28.36
CA ALA A 24 -20.73 18.26 27.88
C ALA A 24 -19.77 17.06 28.00
N ARG A 25 -18.50 17.26 28.34
CA ARG A 25 -17.54 16.19 28.61
C ARG A 25 -18.00 15.23 29.72
N CYS A 26 -18.62 15.78 30.77
CA CYS A 26 -18.94 15.01 31.99
C CYS A 26 -20.43 14.77 32.20
N HIS A 27 -21.28 15.65 31.71
CA HIS A 27 -22.73 15.58 31.84
C HIS A 27 -23.36 16.35 30.68
N ASP A 28 -24.61 16.07 30.32
CA ASP A 28 -25.31 16.86 29.31
C ASP A 28 -25.31 18.34 29.69
N HIS A 29 -25.13 19.20 28.70
CA HIS A 29 -24.97 20.62 28.92
C HIS A 29 -26.19 21.20 29.67
N LYS A 30 -25.94 22.13 30.59
CA LYS A 30 -26.96 22.56 31.57
C LYS A 30 -28.12 23.32 30.95
N PHE A 31 -27.87 24.07 29.89
CA PHE A 31 -28.83 25.01 29.30
C PHE A 31 -29.14 24.67 27.85
N ASP A 32 -28.10 24.44 27.06
CA ASP A 32 -28.22 24.05 25.65
C ASP A 32 -28.51 22.56 25.46
N ALA A 33 -29.20 22.23 24.35
CA ALA A 33 -29.47 20.86 23.89
C ALA A 33 -28.20 20.19 23.31
N ILE A 34 -27.14 20.15 24.11
CA ILE A 34 -25.84 19.55 23.79
C ILE A 34 -25.62 18.39 24.75
N THR A 35 -25.69 17.18 24.24
CA THR A 35 -25.52 15.96 25.01
C THR A 35 -24.04 15.61 25.19
N THR A 36 -23.77 14.75 26.15
CA THR A 36 -22.45 14.12 26.33
C THR A 36 -22.02 13.37 25.06
N LYS A 37 -22.98 12.81 24.31
CA LYS A 37 -22.70 12.15 23.02
C LYS A 37 -22.22 13.15 21.97
N ASP A 38 -22.77 14.36 21.92
CA ASP A 38 -22.32 15.40 20.98
C ASP A 38 -20.86 15.78 21.21
N TYR A 39 -20.44 15.91 22.48
CA TYR A 39 -19.05 16.16 22.82
C TYR A 39 -18.12 15.06 22.27
N TYR A 40 -18.45 13.78 22.52
CA TYR A 40 -17.61 12.66 22.07
C TYR A 40 -17.69 12.40 20.56
N ALA A 41 -18.80 12.76 19.91
CA ALA A 41 -18.90 12.76 18.45
C ALA A 41 -17.93 13.76 17.81
N LEU A 42 -17.82 14.98 18.36
CA LEU A 42 -16.83 15.99 17.93
C LEU A 42 -15.40 15.58 18.26
N PHE A 43 -15.19 14.95 19.42
CA PHE A 43 -13.89 14.40 19.82
C PHE A 43 -13.36 13.44 18.75
N GLY A 44 -14.21 12.56 18.24
CA GLY A 44 -13.87 11.60 17.19
C GLY A 44 -13.25 12.25 15.95
N PHE A 45 -13.80 13.36 15.45
CA PHE A 45 -13.21 14.09 14.33
C PHE A 45 -11.82 14.65 14.64
N LEU A 46 -11.65 15.19 15.84
CA LEU A 46 -10.40 15.87 16.22
C LEU A 46 -9.27 14.89 16.52
N GLN A 47 -9.58 13.68 16.99
CA GLN A 47 -8.60 12.61 17.18
C GLN A 47 -8.17 11.93 15.88
N SER A 48 -9.01 11.97 14.85
CA SER A 48 -8.78 11.37 13.53
C SER A 48 -7.71 12.11 12.69
N SER A 49 -6.78 12.85 13.32
CA SER A 49 -5.74 13.64 12.63
C SER A 49 -4.49 13.83 13.49
N HIS A 50 -3.35 13.99 12.82
CA HIS A 50 -2.03 13.96 13.48
C HIS A 50 -1.15 15.14 13.08
N TYR A 51 -0.45 15.72 14.06
CA TYR A 51 0.52 16.79 13.79
C TYR A 51 1.77 16.21 13.13
N ARG A 52 2.19 16.84 12.04
CA ARG A 52 3.37 16.44 11.24
C ARG A 52 4.07 17.65 10.68
N LEU A 53 5.34 17.49 10.34
CA LEU A 53 6.05 18.42 9.49
C LEU A 53 5.73 18.10 8.03
N ALA A 54 5.06 19.01 7.33
CA ALA A 54 4.66 18.85 5.94
C ALA A 54 5.49 19.74 4.99
N ARG A 55 5.65 19.29 3.74
CA ARG A 55 6.50 19.92 2.72
C ARG A 55 5.82 21.10 2.01
N PHE A 56 5.55 22.21 2.69
CA PHE A 56 4.61 23.22 2.17
C PHE A 56 5.03 23.89 0.84
N ASP A 57 6.32 24.07 0.54
CA ASP A 57 6.76 24.70 -0.72
C ASP A 57 6.49 23.79 -1.94
N SER A 58 6.63 22.48 -1.78
CA SER A 58 6.70 21.53 -2.90
C SER A 58 5.42 20.74 -3.15
N MET A 59 4.48 20.73 -2.19
CA MET A 59 3.40 19.73 -2.20
C MET A 59 2.45 19.85 -3.40
N GLU A 60 2.01 21.06 -3.73
CA GLU A 60 1.07 21.27 -4.84
C GLU A 60 1.71 21.01 -6.21
N HIS A 61 2.95 21.47 -6.41
CA HIS A 61 3.71 21.17 -7.63
C HIS A 61 3.94 19.67 -7.80
N ASN A 62 4.44 19.01 -6.75
CA ASN A 62 4.70 17.58 -6.77
C ASN A 62 3.42 16.76 -6.94
N ARG A 63 2.25 17.23 -6.49
CA ARG A 63 0.95 16.57 -6.73
C ARG A 63 0.66 16.45 -8.23
N ARG A 64 0.92 17.51 -8.99
CA ARG A 64 0.70 17.53 -10.45
C ARG A 64 1.69 16.60 -11.16
N VAL A 65 2.95 16.63 -10.74
CA VAL A 65 3.99 15.74 -11.27
C VAL A 65 3.66 14.27 -10.98
N ALA A 66 3.14 13.97 -9.78
CA ALA A 66 2.70 12.63 -9.40
C ALA A 66 1.56 12.14 -10.29
N ALA A 67 0.52 12.96 -10.48
CA ALA A 67 -0.60 12.63 -11.36
C ALA A 67 -0.16 12.32 -12.80
N GLU A 68 0.71 13.17 -13.36
CA GLU A 68 1.24 12.96 -14.72
C GLU A 68 2.09 11.68 -14.82
N LEU A 69 2.90 11.39 -13.80
CA LEU A 69 3.70 10.17 -13.73
C LEU A 69 2.80 8.92 -13.66
N TRP A 70 1.71 8.96 -12.90
CA TRP A 70 0.77 7.86 -12.78
C TRP A 70 0.01 7.62 -14.10
N ASP A 71 -0.46 8.69 -14.75
CA ASP A 71 -1.10 8.59 -16.06
C ASP A 71 -0.15 7.99 -17.11
N LEU A 72 1.11 8.43 -17.13
CA LEU A 72 2.12 7.87 -18.01
C LEU A 72 2.32 6.37 -17.75
N ARG A 73 2.40 5.95 -16.48
CA ARG A 73 2.55 4.54 -16.10
C ARG A 73 1.38 3.68 -16.53
N GLN A 74 0.15 4.16 -16.35
CA GLN A 74 -1.06 3.44 -16.79
C GLN A 74 -1.08 3.28 -18.33
N GLN A 75 -0.77 4.34 -19.07
CA GLN A 75 -0.74 4.30 -20.53
C GLN A 75 0.43 3.44 -21.07
N GLY A 76 1.61 3.58 -20.46
CA GLY A 76 2.82 2.83 -20.83
C GLY A 76 2.66 1.34 -20.58
N ARG A 77 2.09 0.96 -19.44
CA ARG A 77 1.82 -0.43 -19.06
C ARG A 77 1.08 -1.19 -20.17
N ARG A 78 -0.05 -0.67 -20.65
CA ARG A 78 -0.86 -1.32 -21.69
C ARG A 78 -0.07 -1.57 -22.97
N LYS A 79 0.70 -0.57 -23.41
CA LYS A 79 1.53 -0.69 -24.64
C LYS A 79 2.65 -1.70 -24.47
N ILE A 80 3.37 -1.67 -23.35
CA ILE A 80 4.50 -2.55 -23.07
C ILE A 80 4.04 -3.99 -22.87
N GLN A 81 2.97 -4.23 -22.11
CA GLN A 81 2.43 -5.59 -21.91
C GLN A 81 1.96 -6.22 -23.21
N LYS A 82 1.30 -5.45 -24.08
CA LYS A 82 0.90 -5.90 -25.42
C LYS A 82 2.12 -6.26 -26.28
N ALA A 83 3.11 -5.38 -26.37
CA ALA A 83 4.34 -5.65 -27.13
C ALA A 83 5.12 -6.84 -26.59
N LEU A 84 5.16 -7.03 -25.26
CA LEU A 84 5.78 -8.17 -24.60
C LEU A 84 5.07 -9.47 -25.00
N ALA A 85 3.74 -9.49 -24.93
CA ALA A 85 2.95 -10.65 -25.31
C ALA A 85 3.09 -10.99 -26.80
N GLU A 86 3.10 -9.99 -27.69
CA GLU A 86 3.31 -10.17 -29.13
C GLU A 86 4.71 -10.70 -29.45
N ALA A 87 5.74 -10.21 -28.75
CA ALA A 87 7.13 -10.65 -28.95
C ALA A 87 7.38 -12.10 -28.49
N LEU A 88 6.77 -12.54 -27.39
CA LEU A 88 6.98 -13.89 -26.85
C LEU A 88 6.06 -14.95 -27.49
N ARG A 89 4.90 -14.56 -28.02
CA ARG A 89 3.86 -15.48 -28.52
C ARG A 89 4.39 -16.53 -29.52
N PRO A 90 5.15 -16.17 -30.58
CA PRO A 90 5.60 -17.17 -31.56
C PRO A 90 6.46 -18.28 -30.96
N GLY A 91 7.30 -17.95 -29.96
CA GLY A 91 8.12 -18.93 -29.26
C GLY A 91 7.31 -19.80 -28.30
N VAL A 92 6.36 -19.20 -27.60
CA VAL A 92 5.45 -19.92 -26.68
C VAL A 92 4.53 -20.90 -27.43
N GLU A 93 4.08 -20.55 -28.64
CA GLU A 93 3.31 -21.45 -29.52
C GLU A 93 4.11 -22.70 -29.96
N ARG A 94 5.44 -22.69 -29.80
CA ARG A 94 6.32 -23.85 -30.07
C ARG A 94 6.78 -24.57 -28.80
N THR A 95 6.30 -24.20 -27.61
CA THR A 95 6.75 -24.80 -26.33
C THR A 95 6.59 -26.32 -26.30
N VAL A 96 5.49 -26.89 -26.79
CA VAL A 96 5.30 -28.36 -26.81
C VAL A 96 6.42 -29.05 -27.60
N ASP A 97 6.70 -28.56 -28.81
CA ASP A 97 7.75 -29.12 -29.67
C ASP A 97 9.12 -29.03 -28.99
N TYR A 98 9.46 -27.86 -28.41
CA TYR A 98 10.73 -27.65 -27.74
C TYR A 98 10.89 -28.53 -26.48
N LEU A 99 9.83 -28.70 -25.68
CA LEU A 99 9.85 -29.56 -24.51
C LEU A 99 10.11 -31.04 -24.88
N LEU A 100 9.40 -31.55 -25.90
CA LEU A 100 9.55 -32.93 -26.38
C LEU A 100 10.89 -33.17 -27.08
N ALA A 101 11.35 -32.23 -27.89
CA ALA A 101 12.64 -32.29 -28.54
C ALA A 101 13.79 -32.22 -27.52
N ALA A 102 13.70 -31.34 -26.53
CA ALA A 102 14.71 -31.21 -25.49
C ALA A 102 14.78 -32.47 -24.61
N ARG A 103 13.64 -33.08 -24.29
CA ARG A 103 13.60 -34.40 -23.64
C ARG A 103 14.31 -35.47 -24.46
N THR A 104 14.03 -35.54 -25.77
CA THR A 104 14.70 -36.48 -26.68
C THR A 104 16.21 -36.27 -26.64
N ALA A 105 16.66 -35.01 -26.70
CA ALA A 105 18.07 -34.66 -26.62
C ALA A 105 18.73 -35.00 -25.28
N ILE A 106 17.99 -34.87 -24.16
CA ILE A 106 18.47 -35.25 -22.83
C ILE A 106 18.61 -36.77 -22.72
N ARG A 107 17.59 -37.54 -23.15
CA ARG A 107 17.59 -39.01 -23.08
C ARG A 107 18.64 -39.64 -23.97
N ASP A 108 18.81 -39.11 -25.17
CA ASP A 108 19.77 -39.60 -26.16
C ASP A 108 21.20 -39.08 -25.89
N GLN A 109 21.43 -38.36 -24.78
CA GLN A 109 22.71 -37.73 -24.43
C GLN A 109 23.31 -36.95 -25.60
N ALA A 110 22.47 -36.18 -26.30
CA ALA A 110 22.84 -35.42 -27.49
C ALA A 110 23.70 -34.21 -27.11
N ASP A 111 24.98 -34.45 -26.85
CA ASP A 111 25.94 -33.45 -26.40
C ASP A 111 26.63 -32.73 -27.57
N SER A 112 26.66 -33.33 -28.76
CA SER A 112 27.23 -32.71 -29.97
C SER A 112 26.23 -31.80 -30.69
N GLN A 113 26.74 -30.73 -31.29
CA GLN A 113 25.94 -29.79 -32.10
C GLN A 113 25.22 -30.50 -33.26
N SER A 114 25.89 -31.43 -33.95
CA SER A 114 25.30 -32.18 -35.07
C SER A 114 24.09 -33.03 -34.65
N ARG A 115 24.12 -33.59 -33.43
CA ARG A 115 23.00 -34.39 -32.90
C ARG A 115 21.82 -33.49 -32.53
N LEU A 116 22.08 -32.32 -31.94
CA LEU A 116 21.04 -31.32 -31.67
C LEU A 116 20.40 -30.79 -32.96
N GLU A 117 21.18 -30.54 -34.01
CA GLU A 117 20.66 -30.16 -35.32
C GLU A 117 19.78 -31.25 -35.94
N GLN A 118 20.16 -32.52 -35.79
CA GLN A 118 19.34 -33.65 -36.27
C GLN A 118 17.98 -33.71 -35.57
N ILE A 119 17.97 -33.58 -34.23
CA ILE A 119 16.74 -33.57 -33.44
C ILE A 119 15.90 -32.33 -33.79
N ALA A 120 16.52 -31.14 -33.87
CA ALA A 120 15.83 -29.91 -34.22
C ALA A 120 15.16 -30.00 -35.60
N ARG A 121 15.83 -30.60 -36.60
CA ARG A 121 15.24 -30.83 -37.93
C ARG A 121 14.02 -31.76 -37.89
N ALA A 122 14.04 -32.82 -37.08
CA ALA A 122 12.91 -33.74 -36.93
C ALA A 122 11.65 -33.02 -36.39
N TYR A 123 11.83 -32.06 -35.49
CA TYR A 123 10.75 -31.26 -34.91
C TYR A 123 10.51 -29.91 -35.64
N LYS A 124 11.26 -29.60 -36.71
CA LYS A 124 11.23 -28.31 -37.41
C LYS A 124 11.45 -27.12 -36.46
N LEU A 125 12.50 -27.19 -35.66
CA LEU A 125 12.89 -26.23 -34.64
C LEU A 125 14.24 -25.58 -34.95
N ASP A 126 14.51 -24.46 -34.28
CA ASP A 126 15.83 -23.85 -34.25
C ASP A 126 16.75 -24.63 -33.30
N ALA A 127 17.92 -25.04 -33.77
CA ALA A 127 18.84 -25.87 -33.00
C ALA A 127 19.49 -25.11 -31.83
N ALA A 128 19.70 -23.79 -31.95
CA ALA A 128 20.26 -22.97 -30.89
C ALA A 128 19.23 -22.74 -29.77
N ILE A 129 17.96 -22.49 -30.11
CA ILE A 129 16.88 -22.40 -29.12
C ILE A 129 16.68 -23.76 -28.43
N LEU A 130 16.70 -24.87 -29.18
CA LEU A 130 16.64 -26.22 -28.61
C LEU A 130 17.78 -26.47 -27.60
N ALA A 131 19.00 -26.03 -27.92
CA ALA A 131 20.14 -26.14 -27.01
C ALA A 131 19.94 -25.37 -25.69
N ARG A 132 19.28 -24.20 -25.75
CA ARG A 132 18.91 -23.43 -24.56
C ARG A 132 17.86 -24.14 -23.72
N TRP A 133 16.80 -24.67 -24.33
CA TRP A 133 15.78 -25.49 -23.63
C TRP A 133 16.40 -26.69 -22.94
N ARG A 134 17.26 -27.45 -23.63
CA ARG A 134 17.97 -28.59 -23.04
C ARG A 134 18.81 -28.18 -21.83
N THR A 135 19.57 -27.10 -21.93
CA THR A 135 20.41 -26.60 -20.84
C THR A 135 19.57 -26.18 -19.64
N HIS A 136 18.52 -25.41 -19.87
CA HIS A 136 17.64 -24.93 -18.81
C HIS A 136 16.88 -26.09 -18.12
N LEU A 137 16.33 -27.04 -18.87
CA LEU A 137 15.66 -28.21 -18.30
C LEU A 137 16.58 -29.08 -17.43
N LYS A 138 17.86 -29.19 -17.76
CA LYS A 138 18.86 -29.85 -16.91
C LYS A 138 19.12 -29.11 -15.59
N ALA A 139 18.98 -27.79 -15.57
CA ALA A 139 19.09 -27.01 -14.34
C ALA A 139 17.81 -27.11 -13.50
N ALA A 140 16.65 -27.01 -14.14
CA ALA A 140 15.34 -27.05 -13.50
C ALA A 140 15.06 -28.36 -12.73
N THR A 141 15.72 -29.48 -13.06
CA THR A 141 15.62 -30.72 -12.25
C THR A 141 16.08 -30.56 -10.79
N HIS A 142 16.87 -29.53 -10.50
CA HIS A 142 17.45 -29.29 -9.18
C HIS A 142 16.92 -28.01 -8.50
N GLU A 143 15.95 -27.33 -9.12
CA GLU A 143 15.39 -26.07 -8.62
C GLU A 143 13.87 -26.22 -8.46
N ASP A 144 13.42 -26.53 -7.24
CA ASP A 144 12.00 -26.79 -6.94
C ASP A 144 11.08 -25.58 -7.22
N SER A 145 11.64 -24.36 -7.22
CA SER A 145 10.94 -23.11 -7.54
C SER A 145 10.83 -22.83 -9.03
N ASP A 146 11.56 -23.55 -9.89
CA ASP A 146 11.46 -23.34 -11.33
C ASP A 146 10.11 -23.86 -11.86
N PRO A 147 9.36 -23.08 -12.66
CA PRO A 147 8.07 -23.50 -13.20
C PRO A 147 8.13 -24.82 -13.98
N LEU A 148 9.25 -25.15 -14.62
CA LEU A 148 9.45 -26.36 -15.41
C LEU A 148 10.01 -27.54 -14.59
N HIS A 149 10.21 -27.40 -13.28
CA HIS A 149 10.76 -28.47 -12.43
C HIS A 149 10.00 -29.79 -12.57
N VAL A 150 8.67 -29.76 -12.59
CA VAL A 150 7.83 -30.96 -12.72
C VAL A 150 8.00 -31.60 -14.10
N TRP A 151 8.06 -30.81 -15.17
CA TRP A 151 8.40 -31.33 -16.49
C TRP A 151 9.80 -31.95 -16.48
N ALA A 152 10.80 -31.24 -15.97
CA ALA A 152 12.19 -31.64 -15.99
C ALA A 152 12.42 -32.99 -15.27
N THR A 153 11.82 -33.15 -14.08
CA THR A 153 11.87 -34.39 -13.30
C THR A 153 11.08 -35.52 -13.96
N SER A 154 9.90 -35.25 -14.51
CA SER A 154 9.07 -36.25 -15.20
C SER A 154 9.65 -36.69 -16.54
N ALA A 155 10.37 -35.80 -17.24
CA ALA A 155 11.00 -36.10 -18.52
C ALA A 155 12.17 -37.10 -18.39
N ALA A 156 12.79 -37.15 -17.20
CA ALA A 156 13.90 -38.04 -16.86
C ALA A 156 13.45 -39.45 -16.39
N ASP A 157 12.20 -39.62 -15.93
CA ASP A 157 11.63 -40.89 -15.44
C ASP A 157 10.65 -41.49 -16.49
N PRO A 158 10.75 -42.78 -16.87
CA PRO A 158 9.76 -43.43 -17.73
C PRO A 158 8.37 -43.59 -17.09
N THR A 159 8.24 -43.38 -15.77
CA THR A 159 6.98 -43.42 -15.02
C THR A 159 6.79 -42.13 -14.21
N PRO A 160 5.86 -41.23 -14.58
CA PRO A 160 5.71 -39.95 -13.88
C PRO A 160 5.21 -40.19 -12.44
N LYS A 161 6.04 -39.89 -11.44
CA LYS A 161 5.59 -39.80 -10.04
C LYS A 161 4.93 -38.44 -9.84
N SER A 162 3.70 -38.39 -9.33
CA SER A 162 3.04 -37.11 -8.99
C SER A 162 3.77 -36.47 -7.80
N ALA A 163 4.76 -35.62 -8.08
CA ALA A 163 5.57 -34.97 -7.04
C ALA A 163 4.88 -33.76 -6.38
N TYR A 164 3.68 -33.37 -6.83
CA TYR A 164 2.91 -32.27 -6.23
C TYR A 164 1.65 -32.77 -5.51
N ARG A 165 1.82 -33.60 -4.47
CA ARG A 165 0.81 -33.69 -3.40
C ARG A 165 1.12 -32.60 -2.38
N THR A 166 0.45 -31.47 -2.55
CA THR A 166 0.32 -30.32 -1.64
C THR A 166 0.73 -30.62 -0.20
N LYS A 167 1.92 -30.15 0.20
CA LYS A 167 2.19 -29.83 1.60
C LYS A 167 1.72 -28.39 1.86
N GLN A 168 0.99 -28.26 2.96
CA GLN A 168 0.55 -27.04 3.65
C GLN A 168 -0.84 -26.51 3.31
N ARG A 169 -1.81 -26.98 4.12
CA ARG A 169 -2.86 -26.09 4.62
C ARG A 169 -2.19 -25.01 5.49
N PRO A 170 -2.52 -23.72 5.33
CA PRO A 170 -2.24 -22.75 6.38
C PRO A 170 -2.94 -23.23 7.65
N GLN A 171 -2.19 -23.44 8.71
CA GLN A 171 -2.75 -23.71 10.02
C GLN A 171 -3.49 -22.44 10.43
N ALA A 172 -4.81 -22.50 10.56
CA ALA A 172 -5.60 -21.37 11.02
C ALA A 172 -5.17 -21.03 12.45
N THR A 173 -4.36 -19.98 12.59
CA THR A 173 -4.05 -19.39 13.89
C THR A 173 -5.26 -18.58 14.33
N SER A 174 -5.99 -19.08 15.32
CA SER A 174 -7.27 -18.52 15.77
C SER A 174 -7.17 -17.17 16.51
N ASP A 175 -5.96 -16.60 16.67
CA ASP A 175 -5.69 -15.42 17.51
C ASP A 175 -4.96 -14.28 16.73
N ILE A 176 -5.08 -14.20 15.40
CA ILE A 176 -4.46 -13.13 14.60
C ILE A 176 -5.51 -12.12 14.15
N GLN A 177 -5.32 -10.86 14.52
CA GLN A 177 -6.08 -9.73 13.99
C GLN A 177 -5.29 -9.03 12.89
N VAL A 178 -5.85 -8.97 11.69
CA VAL A 178 -5.30 -8.18 10.59
C VAL A 178 -5.59 -6.71 10.84
N ILE A 179 -4.54 -5.89 10.85
CA ILE A 179 -4.64 -4.42 10.98
C ILE A 179 -4.82 -3.79 9.61
N ILE A 180 -3.95 -4.15 8.67
CA ILE A 180 -4.06 -3.79 7.26
C ILE A 180 -3.45 -4.88 6.40
N ASP A 181 -4.14 -5.21 5.32
CA ASP A 181 -3.65 -6.08 4.24
C ASP A 181 -3.72 -5.29 2.94
N TYR A 182 -2.57 -4.92 2.37
CA TYR A 182 -2.54 -4.08 1.18
C TYR A 182 -3.05 -4.81 -0.07
N ALA A 183 -3.21 -6.14 -0.01
CA ALA A 183 -3.95 -6.91 -1.01
C ALA A 183 -5.47 -6.66 -0.98
N GLN A 184 -6.01 -6.22 0.15
CA GLN A 184 -7.44 -6.00 0.41
C GLN A 184 -7.69 -4.60 0.98
N CYS A 185 -6.91 -3.62 0.50
CA CYS A 185 -6.97 -2.22 0.96
C CYS A 185 -8.36 -1.62 0.66
N LYS A 186 -9.07 -1.14 1.68
CA LYS A 186 -10.40 -0.53 1.53
C LYS A 186 -10.27 0.99 1.33
N PRO A 187 -11.31 1.65 0.80
CA PRO A 187 -11.35 3.11 0.79
C PRO A 187 -11.19 3.68 2.21
N GLY A 188 -10.17 4.53 2.42
CA GLY A 188 -9.77 5.11 3.71
C GLY A 188 -8.56 4.44 4.37
N ASP A 189 -8.13 3.28 3.89
CA ASP A 189 -6.97 2.57 4.45
C ASP A 189 -5.63 3.09 3.89
N TRP A 190 -5.66 3.76 2.73
CA TRP A 190 -4.46 4.30 2.08
C TRP A 190 -4.11 5.69 2.62
N LEU A 191 -3.17 5.74 3.55
CA LEU A 191 -2.76 6.96 4.25
C LEU A 191 -1.28 7.22 4.04
N THR A 192 -0.95 8.36 3.41
CA THR A 192 0.44 8.82 3.19
C THR A 192 0.56 10.32 3.41
N ASP A 193 1.77 10.81 3.71
CA ASP A 193 2.06 12.26 3.84
C ASP A 193 2.67 12.87 2.58
N GLY A 194 2.63 12.12 1.47
CA GLY A 194 3.20 12.50 0.18
C GLY A 194 3.06 11.39 -0.85
N PHE A 195 3.90 11.45 -1.89
CA PHE A 195 3.73 10.64 -3.11
C PHE A 195 4.70 9.46 -3.20
N ALA A 196 5.56 9.27 -2.19
CA ALA A 196 6.62 8.27 -2.22
C ALA A 196 6.14 6.81 -2.25
N PHE A 197 4.86 6.53 -1.99
CA PHE A 197 4.26 5.20 -2.10
C PHE A 197 3.28 5.10 -3.29
N GLY A 198 3.17 6.14 -4.11
CA GLY A 198 2.17 6.21 -5.17
C GLY A 198 0.74 6.49 -4.68
N PRO A 199 -0.27 6.30 -5.55
CA PRO A 199 -1.67 6.63 -5.27
C PRO A 199 -2.42 5.49 -4.56
N GLY A 200 -1.78 4.33 -4.38
CA GLY A 200 -2.41 3.13 -3.85
C GLY A 200 -1.40 1.99 -3.77
N PRO A 201 -1.78 0.84 -3.18
CA PRO A 201 -0.92 -0.32 -3.13
C PRO A 201 -0.65 -0.85 -4.53
N VAL A 202 0.59 -1.30 -4.76
CA VAL A 202 0.87 -2.12 -5.94
C VAL A 202 0.17 -3.46 -5.80
N ARG A 203 -0.29 -4.01 -6.91
CA ARG A 203 -1.01 -5.28 -6.99
C ARG A 203 -0.18 -6.31 -7.76
N PRO A 204 -0.35 -7.60 -7.47
CA PRO A 204 0.30 -8.64 -8.25
C PRO A 204 -0.07 -8.50 -9.74
N GLY A 205 0.93 -8.36 -10.60
CA GLY A 205 0.75 -8.07 -12.03
C GLY A 205 0.92 -6.61 -12.45
N ASP A 206 1.13 -5.69 -11.51
CA ASP A 206 1.56 -4.35 -11.87
C ASP A 206 2.95 -4.39 -12.50
N LEU A 207 3.10 -3.75 -13.65
CA LEU A 207 4.37 -3.67 -14.38
C LEU A 207 5.23 -2.53 -13.82
N LEU A 208 6.46 -2.87 -13.47
CA LEU A 208 7.55 -1.94 -13.24
C LEU A 208 8.50 -1.95 -14.43
N VAL A 209 8.87 -0.74 -14.84
CA VAL A 209 9.86 -0.50 -15.89
C VAL A 209 10.98 0.35 -15.29
N GLU A 210 12.17 -0.24 -15.21
CA GLU A 210 13.35 0.32 -14.55
C GLU A 210 14.58 0.25 -15.43
N GLY A 211 15.69 0.78 -14.93
CA GLY A 211 16.97 0.82 -15.61
C GLY A 211 17.14 2.03 -16.54
N GLU A 212 18.19 1.98 -17.34
CA GLU A 212 18.47 3.00 -18.34
C GLU A 212 17.64 2.78 -19.60
N ALA A 213 17.30 3.85 -20.31
CA ALA A 213 16.56 3.75 -21.57
C ALA A 213 17.26 2.87 -22.62
N ALA A 214 18.59 2.74 -22.55
CA ALA A 214 19.38 1.87 -23.41
C ALA A 214 19.25 0.37 -23.05
N LYS A 215 18.89 0.05 -21.81
CA LYS A 215 18.74 -1.31 -21.30
C LYS A 215 17.57 -1.38 -20.31
N PRO A 216 16.32 -1.31 -20.80
CA PRO A 216 15.13 -1.36 -19.96
C PRO A 216 15.03 -2.72 -19.26
N VAL A 217 14.60 -2.70 -17.99
CA VAL A 217 14.30 -3.89 -17.20
C VAL A 217 12.79 -3.90 -16.93
N LEU A 218 12.14 -5.01 -17.25
CA LEU A 218 10.72 -5.23 -17.02
C LEU A 218 10.55 -6.22 -15.88
N HIS A 219 9.67 -5.88 -14.93
CA HIS A 219 9.37 -6.76 -13.80
C HIS A 219 7.93 -6.56 -13.35
N PHE A 220 7.18 -7.63 -13.18
CA PHE A 220 5.85 -7.64 -12.62
C PHE A 220 5.89 -7.83 -11.12
N ARG A 221 5.07 -7.08 -10.39
CA ARG A 221 4.92 -7.28 -8.95
C ARG A 221 4.28 -8.62 -8.66
N GLU A 222 4.85 -9.35 -7.70
CA GLU A 222 4.37 -10.68 -7.31
C GLU A 222 3.53 -10.66 -6.03
N TYR A 223 3.66 -9.59 -5.26
CA TYR A 223 3.00 -9.39 -3.98
C TYR A 223 2.28 -8.04 -3.99
N ALA A 224 1.08 -8.01 -3.41
CA ALA A 224 0.44 -6.76 -3.11
C ALA A 224 1.16 -6.08 -1.95
N ALA A 225 1.48 -4.80 -2.10
CA ALA A 225 2.16 -4.05 -1.05
C ALA A 225 1.98 -2.54 -1.23
N ALA A 226 2.11 -1.81 -0.12
CA ALA A 226 2.51 -0.41 -0.19
C ALA A 226 4.01 -0.37 -0.50
N GLU A 227 4.36 -0.05 -1.75
CA GLU A 227 5.74 -0.07 -2.21
C GLU A 227 6.26 1.34 -2.49
N LYS A 228 7.48 1.60 -2.02
CA LYS A 228 8.19 2.84 -2.29
C LYS A 228 8.43 2.99 -3.80
N ASP A 229 8.07 4.15 -4.33
CA ASP A 229 8.35 4.57 -5.70
C ASP A 229 9.72 5.28 -5.78
N PRO A 230 10.71 4.71 -6.49
CA PRO A 230 12.05 5.29 -6.63
C PRO A 230 12.08 6.68 -7.28
N ALA A 231 11.02 7.08 -8.01
CA ALA A 231 10.91 8.43 -8.57
C ALA A 231 11.04 9.53 -7.49
N TRP A 232 10.64 9.22 -6.25
CA TRP A 232 10.66 10.15 -5.12
C TRP A 232 11.94 10.06 -4.29
N ASP A 233 13.00 9.47 -4.85
CA ASP A 233 14.30 9.45 -4.18
C ASP A 233 15.02 10.80 -4.22
N GLY A 234 15.66 11.10 -3.10
CA GLY A 234 16.38 12.35 -2.89
C GLY A 234 15.52 13.52 -2.39
N LEU A 235 14.30 13.28 -1.91
CA LEU A 235 13.56 14.29 -1.14
C LEU A 235 14.39 14.71 0.09
N LYS A 236 14.62 16.01 0.22
CA LYS A 236 15.41 16.63 1.28
C LYS A 236 14.69 17.83 1.89
N THR A 237 15.05 18.13 3.13
CA THR A 237 14.62 19.32 3.86
C THR A 237 15.48 20.50 3.43
N ALA A 238 14.87 21.67 3.20
CA ALA A 238 15.60 22.88 2.84
C ALA A 238 16.57 23.33 3.95
N PRO A 239 17.70 23.99 3.61
CA PRO A 239 18.62 24.55 4.60
C PRO A 239 17.89 25.42 5.63
N GLY A 240 18.22 25.23 6.92
CA GLY A 240 17.63 25.99 8.03
C GLY A 240 16.24 25.52 8.50
N ALA A 241 15.58 24.59 7.78
CA ALA A 241 14.35 23.99 8.28
C ALA A 241 14.66 22.90 9.32
N GLN A 242 13.89 22.90 10.41
CA GLN A 242 13.99 21.91 11.47
C GLN A 242 13.25 20.62 11.07
N ASN A 243 13.82 19.47 11.43
CA ASN A 243 13.19 18.16 11.27
C ASN A 243 12.47 17.74 12.56
N ASP A 244 11.85 16.56 12.57
CA ASP A 244 11.27 15.97 13.79
C ASP A 244 12.31 15.96 14.94
N PRO A 245 11.90 16.12 16.21
CA PRO A 245 12.83 16.07 17.32
C PRO A 245 13.28 14.62 17.65
N GLY A 246 14.37 14.50 18.39
CA GLY A 246 14.83 13.24 18.98
C GLY A 246 15.20 12.17 17.93
N ALA A 247 14.91 10.90 18.24
CA ALA A 247 15.25 9.76 17.39
C ALA A 247 14.58 9.79 16.00
N LEU A 248 13.50 10.56 15.83
CA LEU A 248 12.81 10.71 14.55
C LEU A 248 13.51 11.73 13.62
N GLY A 249 14.31 12.64 14.18
CA GLY A 249 14.98 13.72 13.43
C GLY A 249 16.14 13.28 12.55
N SER A 250 16.66 12.07 12.77
CA SER A 250 17.74 11.50 11.96
C SER A 250 17.28 11.08 10.56
N ILE A 251 15.97 11.06 10.29
CA ILE A 251 15.38 10.60 9.03
C ILE A 251 14.48 11.69 8.46
N VAL A 252 14.56 11.91 7.15
CA VAL A 252 13.61 12.79 6.44
C VAL A 252 12.31 12.03 6.21
N ARG A 253 11.30 12.32 7.04
CA ARG A 253 10.02 11.60 7.06
C ARG A 253 8.94 12.28 6.22
N ALA A 254 8.95 13.61 6.22
CA ALA A 254 7.99 14.45 5.51
C ALA A 254 7.94 14.10 4.01
N GLY A 255 6.78 13.67 3.55
CA GLY A 255 6.50 13.29 2.17
C GLY A 255 6.93 11.87 1.79
N ARG A 256 7.34 11.06 2.77
CA ARG A 256 7.90 9.71 2.58
C ARG A 256 7.29 8.68 3.53
N THR A 257 6.22 9.01 4.24
CA THR A 257 5.67 8.18 5.31
C THR A 257 4.34 7.59 4.90
N LEU A 258 4.22 6.27 5.09
CA LEU A 258 2.99 5.50 5.00
C LEU A 258 2.44 5.27 6.41
N TYR A 259 1.13 5.37 6.58
CA TYR A 259 0.45 5.18 7.86
C TYR A 259 -0.48 3.98 7.76
N THR A 260 -0.61 3.22 8.84
CA THR A 260 -1.78 2.35 9.01
C THR A 260 -2.99 3.18 9.46
N PRO A 261 -4.21 2.68 9.28
CA PRO A 261 -5.33 3.11 10.10
C PRO A 261 -5.00 2.98 11.59
N THR A 262 -5.65 3.80 12.42
CA THR A 262 -5.55 3.67 13.87
C THR A 262 -6.29 2.43 14.34
N PHE A 263 -5.65 1.65 15.21
CA PHE A 263 -6.20 0.41 15.76
C PHE A 263 -5.96 0.31 17.27
N PRO A 264 -6.82 -0.42 18.01
CA PRO A 264 -6.54 -0.74 19.40
C PRO A 264 -5.44 -1.81 19.51
N LEU A 265 -4.43 -1.57 20.35
CA LEU A 265 -3.43 -2.58 20.72
C LEU A 265 -4.04 -3.55 21.73
N THR A 266 -4.47 -4.72 21.28
CA THR A 266 -5.16 -5.72 22.13
C THR A 266 -4.21 -6.79 22.62
N THR A 267 -3.21 -7.18 21.84
CA THR A 267 -2.27 -8.26 22.18
C THR A 267 -0.94 -7.76 22.71
N GLY A 268 -0.60 -6.50 22.46
CA GLY A 268 0.72 -5.93 22.78
C GLY A 268 1.83 -6.32 21.80
N LYS A 269 1.60 -7.22 20.83
CA LYS A 269 2.60 -7.60 19.82
C LYS A 269 2.07 -7.40 18.41
N VAL A 270 2.84 -6.67 17.61
CA VAL A 270 2.49 -6.37 16.21
C VAL A 270 3.59 -6.93 15.29
N PHE A 271 3.18 -7.42 14.13
CA PHE A 271 4.07 -7.99 13.12
C PHE A 271 3.85 -7.29 11.78
N TYR A 272 4.96 -7.00 11.11
CA TYR A 272 4.99 -6.32 9.81
C TYR A 272 5.59 -7.25 8.76
N LEU A 273 4.88 -7.52 7.68
CA LEU A 273 5.45 -8.22 6.52
C LEU A 273 6.07 -7.19 5.60
N VAL A 274 7.39 -7.05 5.66
CA VAL A 274 8.13 -5.97 4.97
C VAL A 274 9.25 -6.50 4.10
N LYS A 275 9.57 -5.76 3.04
CA LYS A 275 10.72 -5.96 2.17
C LYS A 275 11.60 -4.71 2.22
N GLY A 276 12.92 -4.87 2.19
CA GLY A 276 13.87 -3.78 2.02
C GLY A 276 14.24 -3.06 3.32
N SER A 277 14.63 -1.78 3.20
CA SER A 277 15.19 -0.99 4.31
C SER A 277 14.33 0.22 4.68
N GLY A 278 14.04 0.35 5.97
CA GLY A 278 13.18 1.42 6.45
C GLY A 278 13.14 1.55 7.96
N PHE A 279 12.35 2.52 8.39
CA PHE A 279 12.14 2.88 9.77
C PHE A 279 10.65 2.85 10.10
N ILE A 280 10.29 2.25 11.23
CA ILE A 280 8.93 2.10 11.70
C ILE A 280 8.79 2.80 13.05
N TYR A 281 7.78 3.66 13.16
CA TYR A 281 7.39 4.29 14.41
C TYR A 281 5.96 3.90 14.78
N ALA A 282 5.77 3.40 16.00
CA ALA A 282 4.46 3.16 16.58
C ALA A 282 3.98 4.41 17.35
N ALA A 283 3.05 5.14 16.76
CA ALA A 283 2.45 6.33 17.35
C ALA A 283 1.31 5.94 18.30
N VAL A 284 1.60 5.84 19.60
CA VAL A 284 0.62 5.42 20.59
C VAL A 284 -0.19 6.61 21.11
N GLY A 285 -1.51 6.56 20.88
CA GLY A 285 -2.48 7.58 21.27
C GLY A 285 -2.14 8.97 20.71
N SER A 286 -1.66 9.02 19.47
CA SER A 286 -1.31 10.29 18.81
C SER A 286 -0.34 11.15 19.64
N HIS A 287 0.50 10.52 20.48
CA HIS A 287 1.60 11.17 21.15
C HIS A 287 2.71 11.40 20.12
N ILE A 288 3.21 12.63 20.07
CA ILE A 288 4.47 12.92 19.40
C ILE A 288 5.54 12.59 20.42
N MET A 289 6.49 11.72 20.06
CA MET A 289 7.64 11.47 20.92
C MET A 289 8.36 12.80 21.21
N ILE A 290 8.36 13.22 22.48
CA ILE A 290 9.29 14.21 23.00
C ILE A 290 10.44 13.40 23.60
N ALA A 291 11.66 13.69 23.18
CA ALA A 291 12.84 12.86 23.39
C ALA A 291 13.03 12.38 24.85
N GLY A 292 13.21 11.06 25.03
CA GLY A 292 13.60 10.42 26.28
C GLY A 292 13.76 8.90 26.12
N PRO A 293 14.63 8.23 26.92
CA PRO A 293 14.93 6.80 26.79
C PRO A 293 13.72 5.87 27.03
N LEU A 294 12.65 6.39 27.63
CA LEU A 294 11.47 5.62 28.05
C LEU A 294 10.63 5.06 26.88
N HIS A 295 10.77 5.63 25.68
CA HIS A 295 9.93 5.27 24.52
C HIS A 295 10.71 4.77 23.31
N SER A 296 12.00 4.42 23.48
CA SER A 296 12.85 3.89 22.41
C SER A 296 12.26 2.66 21.72
N GLN A 297 11.52 1.83 22.47
CA GLN A 297 10.81 0.66 21.96
C GLN A 297 9.71 0.98 20.95
N LEU A 298 9.23 2.23 20.83
CA LEU A 298 8.25 2.62 19.79
C LEU A 298 8.88 2.70 18.39
N VAL A 299 10.20 2.64 18.31
CA VAL A 299 10.96 2.79 17.06
C VAL A 299 11.62 1.47 16.69
N ARG A 300 11.55 1.11 15.40
CA ARG A 300 12.25 -0.04 14.83
C ARG A 300 12.89 0.31 13.50
N THR A 301 14.13 -0.12 13.30
CA THR A 301 14.79 -0.13 12.00
C THR A 301 14.71 -1.54 11.41
N VAL A 302 14.46 -1.64 10.11
CA VAL A 302 14.39 -2.91 9.39
C VAL A 302 15.30 -2.89 8.18
N ASN A 303 15.88 -4.05 7.88
CA ASN A 303 16.56 -4.36 6.64
C ASN A 303 16.35 -5.85 6.36
N THR A 304 15.53 -6.18 5.35
CA THR A 304 15.23 -7.58 4.99
C THR A 304 15.78 -7.97 3.61
N GLY A 305 16.57 -7.09 2.97
CA GLY A 305 17.02 -7.30 1.60
C GLY A 305 15.86 -7.38 0.60
N GLU A 306 15.95 -8.32 -0.34
CA GLU A 306 15.03 -8.44 -1.49
C GLU A 306 13.77 -9.28 -1.23
N HIS A 307 13.64 -9.89 -0.04
CA HIS A 307 12.52 -10.77 0.28
C HIS A 307 11.62 -10.18 1.38
N PHE A 308 10.34 -10.53 1.32
CA PHE A 308 9.39 -10.21 2.38
C PHE A 308 9.67 -11.08 3.61
N ALA A 309 9.78 -10.44 4.77
CA ALA A 309 9.95 -11.11 6.05
C ALA A 309 9.05 -10.49 7.12
N TRP A 310 8.58 -11.33 8.04
CA TRP A 310 7.84 -10.88 9.22
C TRP A 310 8.80 -10.28 10.25
N ILE A 311 8.56 -9.03 10.63
CA ILE A 311 9.27 -8.33 11.68
C ILE A 311 8.35 -8.16 12.88
N ALA A 312 8.78 -8.67 14.03
CA ALA A 312 8.06 -8.53 15.30
C ALA A 312 8.41 -7.22 16.01
N HIS A 313 7.39 -6.54 16.56
CA HIS A 313 7.50 -5.33 17.36
C HIS A 313 6.70 -5.50 18.65
N ASP A 314 7.42 -5.57 19.77
CA ASP A 314 6.82 -5.66 21.10
C ASP A 314 6.39 -4.27 21.58
N LEU A 315 5.10 -4.13 21.81
CA LEU A 315 4.40 -2.94 22.32
C LEU A 315 3.59 -3.29 23.57
N SER A 316 3.94 -4.36 24.30
CA SER A 316 3.15 -4.87 25.44
C SER A 316 2.97 -3.81 26.54
N ALA A 317 3.94 -2.91 26.71
CA ALA A 317 3.84 -1.78 27.64
C ALA A 317 2.70 -0.78 27.31
N TYR A 318 2.14 -0.83 26.10
CA TYR A 318 1.09 0.06 25.60
C TYR A 318 -0.22 -0.68 25.30
N GLN A 319 -0.36 -1.93 25.75
CA GLN A 319 -1.58 -2.70 25.56
C GLN A 319 -2.80 -1.94 26.12
N GLY A 320 -3.90 -1.95 25.38
CA GLY A 320 -5.13 -1.21 25.68
C GLY A 320 -5.18 0.23 25.14
N GLN A 321 -4.06 0.74 24.60
CA GLN A 321 -4.02 2.03 23.91
C GLN A 321 -4.37 1.90 22.42
N ARG A 322 -4.77 3.00 21.79
CA ARG A 322 -4.86 3.10 20.33
C ARG A 322 -3.47 3.40 19.77
N ALA A 323 -3.15 2.87 18.61
CA ALA A 323 -1.92 3.18 17.90
C ALA A 323 -2.14 3.18 16.40
N HIS A 324 -1.29 3.90 15.68
CA HIS A 324 -1.04 3.68 14.27
C HIS A 324 0.46 3.52 14.05
N LEU A 325 0.83 2.87 12.95
CA LEU A 325 2.23 2.68 12.59
C LEU A 325 2.58 3.60 11.44
N GLU A 326 3.82 4.03 11.43
CA GLU A 326 4.37 4.95 10.45
C GLU A 326 5.63 4.36 9.85
N PHE A 327 5.60 4.09 8.56
CA PHE A 327 6.69 3.47 7.82
C PHE A 327 7.37 4.50 6.93
N THR A 328 8.67 4.74 7.16
CA THR A 328 9.48 5.65 6.37
C THR A 328 10.65 4.88 5.72
N PRO A 329 10.74 4.81 4.38
CA PRO A 329 11.89 4.20 3.71
C PRO A 329 13.20 4.95 3.96
N THR A 330 14.31 4.23 4.01
CA THR A 330 15.65 4.83 4.19
C THR A 330 16.42 4.90 2.87
N GLY A 331 17.04 6.06 2.60
CA GLY A 331 17.88 6.27 1.42
C GLY A 331 17.18 5.93 0.09
N SER A 332 17.94 5.34 -0.83
CA SER A 332 17.47 4.85 -2.13
C SER A 332 17.16 3.36 -2.15
N ALA A 333 17.29 2.66 -1.01
CA ALA A 333 17.01 1.23 -0.94
C ALA A 333 15.52 0.93 -1.26
N PRO A 334 15.21 -0.26 -1.79
CA PRO A 334 13.84 -0.73 -1.90
C PRO A 334 13.16 -0.74 -0.54
N PHE A 335 11.84 -0.53 -0.53
CA PHE A 335 11.04 -0.69 0.69
C PHE A 335 9.59 -1.00 0.31
N ALA A 336 9.00 -2.01 0.93
CA ALA A 336 7.59 -2.33 0.76
C ALA A 336 6.98 -2.91 2.04
N VAL A 337 5.70 -2.65 2.25
CA VAL A 337 4.91 -3.21 3.36
C VAL A 337 3.72 -3.95 2.75
N ALA A 338 3.64 -5.26 2.96
CA ALA A 338 2.54 -6.07 2.43
C ALA A 338 1.37 -6.18 3.41
N ARG A 339 1.66 -6.38 4.71
CA ARG A 339 0.63 -6.62 5.72
C ARG A 339 1.10 -6.23 7.12
N VAL A 340 0.16 -5.82 7.96
CA VAL A 340 0.35 -5.60 9.39
C VAL A 340 -0.70 -6.42 10.15
N VAL A 341 -0.26 -7.17 11.16
CA VAL A 341 -1.13 -7.98 12.02
C VAL A 341 -0.75 -7.81 13.48
N GLN A 342 -1.69 -8.03 14.39
CA GLN A 342 -1.39 -8.24 15.81
C GLN A 342 -1.82 -9.63 16.26
N GLY A 343 -1.03 -10.25 17.15
CA GLY A 343 -1.23 -11.63 17.55
C GLY A 343 -0.11 -12.13 18.46
N LYS A 344 -0.11 -13.42 18.78
CA LYS A 344 1.02 -14.07 19.47
C LYS A 344 2.19 -14.34 18.51
N GLU A 345 1.87 -14.74 17.29
CA GLU A 345 2.79 -15.10 16.20
C GLU A 345 2.23 -14.61 14.86
N PRO A 346 3.07 -14.35 13.84
CA PRO A 346 2.61 -13.97 12.51
C PRO A 346 2.08 -15.20 11.75
N PRO A 347 1.21 -15.01 10.73
CA PRO A 347 0.77 -16.12 9.89
C PRO A 347 1.93 -16.64 9.02
N ALA A 348 1.92 -17.95 8.74
CA ALA A 348 2.89 -18.55 7.83
C ALA A 348 2.78 -17.92 6.43
N LEU A 349 3.93 -17.69 5.78
CA LEU A 349 3.96 -17.34 4.36
C LEU A 349 3.63 -18.61 3.56
N GLY A 350 2.63 -18.53 2.67
CA GLY A 350 2.21 -19.65 1.85
C GLY A 350 3.30 -20.10 0.86
N PRO A 351 3.21 -21.32 0.31
CA PRO A 351 4.17 -21.80 -0.67
C PRO A 351 4.13 -20.97 -1.96
N ALA A 352 5.27 -20.90 -2.66
CA ALA A 352 5.34 -20.32 -4.00
C ALA A 352 4.62 -21.24 -5.01
N HIS A 353 3.93 -20.66 -6.00
CA HIS A 353 3.35 -21.35 -7.16
C HIS A 353 2.13 -22.28 -6.90
N GLY A 354 1.12 -21.77 -6.21
CA GLY A 354 -0.12 -22.53 -5.96
C GLY A 354 -0.88 -22.91 -7.25
N SER A 355 -0.91 -22.02 -8.26
CA SER A 355 -1.62 -22.28 -9.51
C SER A 355 -0.94 -23.29 -10.44
N LEU A 356 0.40 -23.43 -10.38
CA LEU A 356 1.11 -24.47 -11.13
C LEU A 356 0.63 -25.86 -10.71
N CYS A 357 0.25 -26.04 -9.44
CA CYS A 357 -0.29 -27.30 -8.94
C CYS A 357 -1.54 -27.78 -9.71
N SER A 358 -2.33 -26.86 -10.28
CA SER A 358 -3.52 -27.20 -11.07
C SER A 358 -3.19 -27.75 -12.46
N CYS A 359 -2.03 -27.41 -13.04
CA CYS A 359 -1.59 -27.93 -14.34
C CYS A 359 -1.28 -29.44 -14.31
N PHE A 360 -1.08 -29.98 -13.10
CA PHE A 360 -0.62 -31.35 -12.87
C PHE A 360 -1.75 -32.32 -12.49
N ALA A 361 -2.96 -31.83 -12.24
CA ALA A 361 -4.07 -32.67 -11.78
C ALA A 361 -4.62 -33.62 -12.87
N ASP A 362 -4.50 -33.23 -14.15
CA ASP A 362 -5.19 -33.90 -15.27
C ASP A 362 -4.26 -34.46 -16.37
N ALA A 363 -2.94 -34.41 -16.19
CA ALA A 363 -1.99 -34.84 -17.23
C ALA A 363 -1.81 -36.38 -17.26
N GLY A 364 -2.60 -37.06 -18.08
CA GLY A 364 -2.50 -38.52 -18.30
C GLY A 364 -1.33 -38.98 -19.18
N SER A 365 -0.55 -38.05 -19.77
CA SER A 365 0.63 -38.33 -20.59
C SER A 365 1.61 -37.15 -20.59
N LEU A 366 2.85 -37.37 -21.03
CA LEU A 366 3.83 -36.28 -21.18
C LEU A 366 3.42 -35.29 -22.27
N ASP A 367 2.84 -35.73 -23.38
CA ASP A 367 2.28 -34.82 -24.38
C ASP A 367 1.16 -33.93 -23.80
N ALA A 368 0.29 -34.50 -22.97
CA ALA A 368 -0.75 -33.73 -22.27
C ALA A 368 -0.12 -32.72 -21.30
N LEU A 369 0.90 -33.12 -20.55
CA LEU A 369 1.63 -32.21 -19.65
C LEU A 369 2.29 -31.05 -20.41
N ALA A 370 2.94 -31.32 -21.55
CA ALA A 370 3.55 -30.30 -22.40
C ALA A 370 2.52 -29.29 -22.89
N ARG A 371 1.34 -29.77 -23.30
CA ARG A 371 0.22 -28.93 -23.74
C ARG A 371 -0.33 -28.08 -22.60
N SER A 372 -0.45 -28.62 -21.39
CA SER A 372 -0.86 -27.83 -20.21
C SER A 372 0.11 -26.69 -19.92
N TYR A 373 1.42 -26.93 -19.99
CA TYR A 373 2.44 -25.88 -19.86
C TYR A 373 2.31 -24.81 -20.94
N GLN A 374 2.18 -25.21 -22.21
CA GLN A 374 1.98 -24.26 -23.30
C GLN A 374 0.71 -23.42 -23.10
N GLN A 375 -0.40 -24.05 -22.73
CA GLN A 375 -1.65 -23.34 -22.49
C GLN A 375 -1.52 -22.33 -21.36
N LEU A 376 -0.89 -22.70 -20.24
CA LEU A 376 -0.66 -21.78 -19.12
C LEU A 376 0.17 -20.55 -19.54
N LEU A 377 1.23 -20.76 -20.32
CA LEU A 377 2.06 -19.67 -20.86
C LEU A 377 1.25 -18.78 -21.81
N LEU A 378 0.46 -19.37 -22.72
CA LEU A 378 -0.39 -18.63 -23.65
C LEU A 378 -1.49 -17.84 -22.94
N ASP A 379 -2.12 -18.41 -21.93
CA ASP A 379 -3.14 -17.74 -21.12
C ASP A 379 -2.54 -16.56 -20.36
N THR A 380 -1.31 -16.71 -19.87
CA THR A 380 -0.56 -15.62 -19.22
C THR A 380 -0.26 -14.50 -20.21
N LEU A 381 0.20 -14.83 -21.43
CA LEU A 381 0.39 -13.83 -22.49
C LEU A 381 -0.92 -13.15 -22.91
N HIS A 382 -2.03 -13.90 -22.97
CA HIS A 382 -3.34 -13.35 -23.27
C HIS A 382 -3.80 -12.38 -22.17
N ALA A 383 -3.63 -12.75 -20.90
CA ALA A 383 -3.95 -11.88 -19.77
C ALA A 383 -3.11 -10.60 -19.77
N LEU A 384 -1.81 -10.69 -20.10
CA LEU A 384 -0.93 -9.53 -20.29
C LEU A 384 -1.39 -8.64 -21.44
N ALA A 385 -1.63 -9.20 -22.62
CA ALA A 385 -2.06 -8.44 -23.80
C ALA A 385 -3.40 -7.71 -23.58
N ALA A 386 -4.28 -8.31 -22.77
CA ALA A 386 -5.58 -7.76 -22.42
C ALA A 386 -5.56 -6.82 -21.21
N ASP A 387 -4.40 -6.61 -20.55
CA ASP A 387 -4.27 -5.83 -19.30
C ASP A 387 -5.11 -6.39 -18.13
N ARG A 388 -5.40 -7.70 -18.15
CA ARG A 388 -6.31 -8.40 -17.21
C ARG A 388 -5.60 -9.26 -16.17
N LEU A 389 -4.26 -9.20 -16.09
CA LEU A 389 -3.53 -10.00 -15.12
C LEU A 389 -3.89 -9.66 -13.67
N LEU A 390 -4.29 -8.40 -13.42
CA LEU A 390 -4.79 -7.93 -12.11
C LEU A 390 -6.15 -8.51 -11.70
N ASP A 391 -6.98 -8.90 -12.66
CA ASP A 391 -8.37 -9.27 -12.41
C ASP A 391 -8.51 -10.76 -12.04
N SER A 392 -7.40 -11.49 -12.07
CA SER A 392 -7.39 -12.93 -11.86
C SER A 392 -7.10 -13.31 -10.40
N SER A 393 -7.79 -14.33 -9.89
CA SER A 393 -7.54 -14.89 -8.55
C SER A 393 -6.14 -15.50 -8.42
N ASP A 394 -5.48 -15.83 -9.53
CA ASP A 394 -4.11 -16.36 -9.60
C ASP A 394 -3.07 -15.31 -10.06
N ALA A 395 -3.40 -14.01 -9.98
CA ALA A 395 -2.56 -12.91 -10.47
C ALA A 395 -1.10 -12.98 -10.00
N ALA A 396 -0.86 -13.35 -8.73
CA ALA A 396 0.48 -13.49 -8.17
C ALA A 396 1.30 -14.60 -8.84
N ASP A 397 0.67 -15.73 -9.13
CA ASP A 397 1.35 -16.83 -9.83
C ASP A 397 1.58 -16.49 -11.30
N ARG A 398 0.63 -15.82 -11.95
CA ARG A 398 0.81 -15.34 -13.33
C ARG A 398 1.89 -14.28 -13.44
N ALA A 399 2.02 -13.40 -12.45
CA ALA A 399 3.09 -12.40 -12.39
C ALA A 399 4.46 -13.06 -12.24
N ARG A 400 4.58 -14.06 -11.33
CA ARG A 400 5.79 -14.90 -11.20
C ARG A 400 6.15 -15.58 -12.53
N LEU A 401 5.16 -16.18 -13.19
CA LEU A 401 5.38 -16.83 -14.48
C LEU A 401 5.80 -15.82 -15.56
N ALA A 402 5.17 -14.64 -15.61
CA ALA A 402 5.55 -13.57 -16.54
C ALA A 402 6.99 -13.07 -16.30
N ASN A 403 7.39 -12.91 -15.04
CA ASN A 403 8.78 -12.59 -14.67
C ASN A 403 9.75 -13.67 -15.16
N TRP A 404 9.42 -14.94 -14.92
CA TRP A 404 10.22 -16.05 -15.39
C TRP A 404 10.31 -16.06 -16.93
N MET A 405 9.22 -15.79 -17.65
CA MET A 405 9.21 -15.70 -19.11
C MET A 405 10.07 -14.55 -19.65
N ILE A 406 10.09 -13.39 -18.97
CA ILE A 406 10.97 -12.27 -19.31
C ILE A 406 12.45 -12.65 -19.08
N ALA A 407 12.76 -13.22 -17.92
CA ALA A 407 14.12 -13.65 -17.58
C ALA A 407 14.65 -14.72 -18.55
N HIS A 408 13.75 -15.55 -19.09
CA HIS A 408 14.04 -16.63 -20.01
C HIS A 408 13.55 -16.38 -21.44
N ALA A 409 13.43 -15.11 -21.85
CA ALA A 409 12.89 -14.74 -23.17
C ALA A 409 13.63 -15.44 -24.33
N ALA A 410 14.92 -15.71 -24.17
CA ALA A 410 15.74 -16.42 -25.14
C ALA A 410 15.32 -17.89 -25.37
N LEU A 411 14.60 -18.53 -24.44
CA LEU A 411 13.94 -19.82 -24.68
C LEU A 411 12.82 -19.71 -25.72
N PHE A 412 12.23 -18.53 -25.86
CA PHE A 412 11.16 -18.24 -26.82
C PHE A 412 11.67 -17.56 -28.09
N GLY A 413 13.00 -17.53 -28.30
CA GLY A 413 13.61 -16.91 -29.47
C GLY A 413 13.57 -15.38 -29.44
N CYS A 414 13.45 -14.77 -28.26
CA CYS A 414 13.41 -13.32 -28.09
C CYS A 414 14.48 -12.85 -27.09
N ASP A 415 15.42 -11.99 -27.52
CA ASP A 415 16.48 -11.53 -26.61
C ASP A 415 16.08 -10.29 -25.78
N SER A 416 15.19 -9.44 -26.31
CA SER A 416 14.79 -8.18 -25.65
C SER A 416 13.33 -7.84 -25.95
N PRO A 417 12.37 -8.49 -25.28
CA PRO A 417 10.96 -8.26 -25.55
C PRO A 417 10.53 -6.84 -25.11
N ALA A 418 9.66 -6.20 -25.91
CA ALA A 418 9.10 -4.87 -25.67
C ALA A 418 10.11 -3.72 -25.45
N SER A 419 11.36 -3.89 -25.92
CA SER A 419 12.46 -2.96 -25.64
C SER A 419 12.21 -1.55 -26.19
N ASN A 420 11.58 -1.43 -27.36
CA ASN A 420 11.29 -0.14 -27.98
C ASN A 420 10.25 0.67 -27.18
N GLU A 421 9.16 0.02 -26.78
CA GLU A 421 8.09 0.60 -25.99
C GLU A 421 8.59 0.97 -24.59
N ALA A 422 9.38 0.07 -23.96
CA ALA A 422 9.98 0.31 -22.66
C ALA A 422 10.99 1.47 -22.67
N ARG A 423 11.83 1.57 -23.72
CA ARG A 423 12.74 2.70 -23.93
C ARG A 423 11.99 4.02 -24.09
N ALA A 424 10.97 4.05 -24.95
CA ALA A 424 10.16 5.25 -25.15
C ALA A 424 9.48 5.69 -23.85
N PHE A 425 8.96 4.72 -23.08
CA PHE A 425 8.39 4.95 -21.77
C PHE A 425 9.41 5.55 -20.79
N LEU A 426 10.60 4.95 -20.64
CA LEU A 426 11.63 5.42 -19.71
C LEU A 426 12.10 6.85 -20.02
N ILE A 427 12.20 7.21 -21.31
CA ILE A 427 12.53 8.58 -21.73
C ILE A 427 11.48 9.58 -21.24
N GLN A 428 10.18 9.26 -21.39
CA GLN A 428 9.11 10.13 -20.91
C GLN A 428 9.05 10.16 -19.38
N GLN A 429 9.20 8.99 -18.73
CA GLN A 429 9.22 8.89 -17.27
C GLN A 429 10.31 9.79 -16.68
N ARG A 430 11.51 9.79 -17.27
CA ARG A 430 12.62 10.64 -16.84
C ARG A 430 12.32 12.13 -16.96
N LYS A 431 11.71 12.58 -18.07
CA LYS A 431 11.29 13.99 -18.23
C LYS A 431 10.30 14.44 -17.15
N ILE A 432 9.41 13.54 -16.72
CA ILE A 432 8.46 13.83 -15.66
C ILE A 432 9.18 13.89 -14.31
N THR A 433 9.99 12.88 -13.99
CA THR A 433 10.65 12.79 -12.67
C THR A 433 11.71 13.87 -12.45
N GLU A 434 12.33 14.40 -13.51
CA GLU A 434 13.24 15.55 -13.44
C GLU A 434 12.57 16.84 -12.94
N ARG A 435 11.24 16.95 -13.07
CA ARG A 435 10.46 18.09 -12.54
C ARG A 435 10.10 17.96 -11.06
N ILE A 436 10.39 16.83 -10.41
CA ILE A 436 10.09 16.66 -8.98
C ILE A 436 10.89 17.67 -8.17
N GLN A 437 10.20 18.51 -7.40
CA GLN A 437 10.84 19.45 -6.49
C GLN A 437 11.32 18.69 -5.24
N LYS A 438 12.62 18.37 -5.23
CA LYS A 438 13.26 17.55 -4.19
C LYS A 438 13.48 18.28 -2.87
N GLU A 439 13.60 19.60 -2.89
CA GLU A 439 13.85 20.42 -1.70
C GLU A 439 12.61 21.21 -1.30
N SER A 440 12.30 21.24 0.00
CA SER A 440 11.17 21.98 0.55
C SER A 440 11.45 22.38 1.98
N ARG A 441 11.02 23.58 2.38
CA ARG A 441 10.86 23.89 3.79
C ARG A 441 9.74 23.05 4.37
N LEU A 442 9.79 22.89 5.69
CA LEU A 442 8.81 22.14 6.46
C LEU A 442 8.00 23.10 7.32
N GLY A 443 6.70 22.83 7.44
CA GLY A 443 5.79 23.55 8.31
C GLY A 443 4.97 22.58 9.15
N VAL A 444 4.61 22.97 10.37
CA VAL A 444 3.71 22.17 11.19
C VAL A 444 2.34 22.18 10.53
N ALA A 445 1.86 20.99 10.18
CA ALA A 445 0.56 20.75 9.60
C ALA A 445 -0.20 19.70 10.42
N LEU A 446 -1.52 19.71 10.29
CA LEU A 446 -2.39 18.67 10.81
C LEU A 446 -2.81 17.79 9.63
N ILE A 447 -2.17 16.64 9.50
CA ILE A 447 -2.43 15.68 8.41
C ILE A 447 -3.60 14.79 8.80
N ASP A 448 -4.39 14.43 7.78
CA ASP A 448 -5.54 13.56 7.93
C ASP A 448 -5.13 12.15 8.35
N GLY A 449 -5.93 11.53 9.21
CA GLY A 449 -5.77 10.13 9.63
C GLY A 449 -7.01 9.31 9.29
N SER A 450 -7.06 8.08 9.81
CA SER A 450 -8.25 7.25 9.69
C SER A 450 -9.43 7.84 10.43
N ALA A 451 -10.62 7.45 10.00
CA ALA A 451 -11.88 7.72 10.66
C ALA A 451 -11.98 7.06 12.06
N GLU A 452 -12.07 7.84 13.14
CA GLU A 452 -12.05 7.33 14.52
C GLU A 452 -13.25 7.79 15.37
N ASP A 453 -14.14 6.85 15.69
CA ASP A 453 -15.18 7.07 16.68
C ASP A 453 -14.63 6.93 18.12
N GLU A 454 -15.28 7.60 19.08
CA GLU A 454 -14.86 7.63 20.48
C GLU A 454 -15.94 7.10 21.43
N TYR A 455 -15.50 6.57 22.57
CA TYR A 455 -16.36 6.15 23.68
C TYR A 455 -16.90 7.37 24.43
N VAL A 456 -18.16 7.29 24.89
CA VAL A 456 -18.61 8.18 25.95
C VAL A 456 -17.85 7.83 27.22
N PHE A 457 -17.01 8.73 27.75
CA PHE A 457 -16.44 8.53 29.08
C PHE A 457 -17.46 8.93 30.13
N ILE A 458 -17.88 7.98 30.95
CA ILE A 458 -18.91 8.19 31.97
C ILE A 458 -18.38 9.21 32.99
N ARG A 459 -19.09 10.34 33.13
CA ARG A 459 -18.67 11.48 33.95
C ARG A 459 -17.28 12.01 33.57
N GLY A 460 -16.89 11.91 32.30
CA GLY A 460 -15.59 12.34 31.79
C GLY A 460 -14.40 11.46 32.23
N SER A 461 -14.65 10.34 32.91
CA SER A 461 -13.61 9.47 33.44
C SER A 461 -13.03 8.55 32.36
N HIS A 462 -11.76 8.77 32.01
CA HIS A 462 -11.02 7.93 31.05
C HIS A 462 -10.95 6.44 31.43
N LYS A 463 -11.22 6.10 32.71
CA LYS A 463 -11.26 4.73 33.22
C LYS A 463 -12.64 4.07 33.07
N ALA A 464 -13.69 4.86 32.83
CA ALA A 464 -15.07 4.38 32.71
C ALA A 464 -15.59 4.61 31.29
N ARG A 465 -15.34 3.65 30.40
CA ARG A 465 -15.81 3.68 29.02
C ARG A 465 -17.27 3.24 28.95
N GLY A 466 -18.11 4.09 28.37
CA GLY A 466 -19.48 3.78 27.96
C GLY A 466 -19.54 3.34 26.49
N PRO A 467 -20.71 3.45 25.83
CA PRO A 467 -20.86 3.07 24.43
C PRO A 467 -20.03 3.99 23.52
N THR A 468 -19.58 3.44 22.38
CA THR A 468 -18.99 4.22 21.28
C THR A 468 -20.06 5.10 20.63
N VAL A 469 -19.68 6.31 20.24
CA VAL A 469 -20.54 7.27 19.54
C VAL A 469 -19.96 7.54 18.16
N PRO A 470 -20.75 7.39 17.08
CA PRO A 470 -20.29 7.73 15.75
C PRO A 470 -20.03 9.23 15.64
N ARG A 471 -19.00 9.59 14.88
CA ARG A 471 -18.72 10.99 14.54
C ARG A 471 -19.92 11.65 13.85
N ARG A 472 -20.35 12.79 14.40
CA ARG A 472 -21.41 13.67 13.89
C ARG A 472 -21.26 15.07 14.47
N PHE A 473 -21.94 16.03 13.86
CA PHE A 473 -22.06 17.39 14.42
C PHE A 473 -23.11 17.40 15.55
N LEU A 474 -23.41 18.58 16.10
CA LEU A 474 -24.38 18.73 17.20
C LEU A 474 -25.76 18.26 16.76
N GLU A 475 -26.40 17.39 17.56
CA GLU A 475 -27.68 16.77 17.22
C GLU A 475 -28.79 17.81 17.00
N ALA A 476 -28.78 18.86 17.83
CA ALA A 476 -29.75 19.95 17.75
C ALA A 476 -29.66 20.74 16.43
N LEU A 477 -28.52 20.69 15.73
CA LEU A 477 -28.29 21.45 14.48
C LEU A 477 -28.40 20.56 13.24
N ALA A 478 -27.79 19.38 13.27
CA ALA A 478 -27.66 18.52 12.10
C ALA A 478 -28.45 17.21 12.19
N GLY A 479 -29.15 16.98 13.31
CA GLY A 479 -29.80 15.72 13.62
C GLY A 479 -28.83 14.62 14.06
N PRO A 480 -29.35 13.40 14.34
CA PRO A 480 -28.57 12.31 14.94
C PRO A 480 -27.75 11.51 13.93
N ALA A 481 -27.85 11.81 12.63
CA ALA A 481 -27.21 11.05 11.58
C ALA A 481 -25.68 11.17 11.65
N PRO A 482 -24.92 10.05 11.54
CA PRO A 482 -23.47 10.09 11.41
C PRO A 482 -23.05 10.91 10.19
N LEU A 483 -22.01 11.72 10.37
CA LEU A 483 -21.31 12.36 9.27
C LEU A 483 -20.29 11.35 8.73
N ALA A 484 -20.68 10.63 7.68
CA ALA A 484 -19.73 9.83 6.93
C ALA A 484 -18.79 10.76 6.12
N PRO A 485 -17.50 10.42 5.97
CA PRO A 485 -16.64 11.10 5.02
C PRO A 485 -17.31 11.04 3.64
N SER A 486 -17.53 12.21 3.05
CA SER A 486 -18.17 12.36 1.74
C SER A 486 -17.17 12.03 0.65
N THR A 487 -17.69 11.79 -0.55
CA THR A 487 -16.95 11.52 -1.80
C THR A 487 -15.64 12.32 -1.92
N PRO A 488 -14.61 11.70 -2.51
CA PRO A 488 -13.23 12.15 -2.39
C PRO A 488 -13.00 13.58 -2.83
N SER A 489 -12.17 14.29 -2.07
CA SER A 489 -11.60 15.54 -2.54
C SER A 489 -10.54 15.22 -3.58
N LEU A 490 -10.69 15.75 -4.81
CA LEU A 490 -9.71 15.65 -5.91
C LEU A 490 -9.60 14.27 -6.58
N GLY A 491 -10.70 13.54 -6.77
CA GLY A 491 -10.77 12.42 -7.72
C GLY A 491 -10.18 11.09 -7.26
N ASP A 492 -9.84 10.95 -5.98
CA ASP A 492 -9.30 9.71 -5.41
C ASP A 492 -10.33 9.00 -4.52
N GLU A 493 -11.21 8.18 -5.11
CA GLU A 493 -12.25 7.41 -4.40
C GLU A 493 -11.71 6.48 -3.29
N SER A 494 -10.40 6.28 -3.23
CA SER A 494 -9.76 5.43 -2.24
C SER A 494 -9.50 6.11 -0.89
N ASN A 495 -9.67 7.42 -0.76
CA ASN A 495 -9.35 8.13 0.50
C ASN A 495 -10.59 8.66 1.23
N ARG A 496 -11.16 7.83 2.10
CA ARG A 496 -12.12 8.25 3.14
C ARG A 496 -11.34 8.70 4.36
N GLY A 497 -10.99 9.98 4.41
CA GLY A 497 -10.17 10.55 5.47
C GLY A 497 -10.89 10.67 6.84
N SER A 498 -10.45 11.63 7.65
CA SER A 498 -10.90 11.82 9.03
C SER A 498 -12.36 12.26 9.19
N GLY A 499 -13.00 12.70 8.10
CA GLY A 499 -14.30 13.35 8.12
C GLY A 499 -14.26 14.84 8.52
N ARG A 500 -13.09 15.41 8.80
CA ARG A 500 -12.97 16.81 9.25
C ARG A 500 -13.36 17.82 8.17
N LEU A 501 -13.15 17.50 6.90
CA LEU A 501 -13.58 18.37 5.81
C LEU A 501 -15.12 18.42 5.73
N GLU A 502 -15.77 17.28 5.92
CA GLU A 502 -17.23 17.17 5.97
C GLU A 502 -17.80 17.93 7.17
N LEU A 503 -17.19 17.75 8.35
CA LEU A 503 -17.53 18.54 9.53
C LEU A 503 -17.40 20.04 9.22
N ALA A 504 -16.29 20.46 8.63
CA ALA A 504 -16.09 21.87 8.28
C ALA A 504 -17.13 22.38 7.28
N ARG A 505 -17.47 21.60 6.24
CA ARG A 505 -18.53 21.94 5.28
C ARG A 505 -19.89 22.08 5.96
N GLN A 506 -20.24 21.18 6.86
CA GLN A 506 -21.51 21.24 7.60
C GLN A 506 -21.56 22.42 8.58
N MET A 507 -20.45 22.74 9.24
CA MET A 507 -20.34 23.89 10.16
C MET A 507 -20.42 25.25 9.46
N ILE A 508 -20.08 25.34 8.18
CA ILE A 508 -20.19 26.60 7.41
C ILE A 508 -21.48 26.72 6.61
N ASP A 509 -22.30 25.65 6.57
CA ASP A 509 -23.56 25.65 5.85
C ASP A 509 -24.63 26.40 6.66
N PRO A 510 -25.11 27.58 6.23
CA PRO A 510 -26.10 28.36 6.96
C PRO A 510 -27.47 27.68 7.06
N ALA A 511 -27.73 26.65 6.25
CA ALA A 511 -28.93 25.82 6.38
C ALA A 511 -28.85 24.84 7.56
N VAL A 512 -27.64 24.56 8.06
CA VAL A 512 -27.38 23.64 9.19
C VAL A 512 -26.92 24.39 10.43
N ASP A 513 -25.93 25.30 10.29
CA ASP A 513 -25.39 26.10 11.39
C ASP A 513 -25.76 27.59 11.24
N PRO A 514 -26.74 28.10 12.02
CA PRO A 514 -27.09 29.51 12.01
C PRO A 514 -26.14 30.39 12.84
N PHE A 515 -25.18 29.80 13.58
CA PHE A 515 -24.33 30.54 14.51
C PHE A 515 -23.12 31.18 13.86
N LEU A 516 -22.44 30.49 12.93
CA LEU A 516 -21.20 31.00 12.35
C LEU A 516 -21.31 32.43 11.78
N PRO A 517 -22.34 32.79 10.99
CA PRO A 517 -22.50 34.17 10.53
C PRO A 517 -22.66 35.16 11.69
N ARG A 518 -23.39 34.79 12.74
CA ARG A 518 -23.60 35.63 13.94
C ARG A 518 -22.29 35.84 14.70
N VAL A 519 -21.49 34.78 14.85
CA VAL A 519 -20.18 34.81 15.52
C VAL A 519 -19.22 35.73 14.79
N VAL A 520 -19.13 35.58 13.47
CA VAL A 520 -18.26 36.42 12.63
C VAL A 520 -18.68 37.89 12.71
N VAL A 521 -19.97 38.19 12.54
CA VAL A 521 -20.49 39.57 12.62
C VAL A 521 -20.18 40.19 13.97
N ASN A 522 -20.42 39.48 15.08
CA ASN A 522 -20.15 40.00 16.41
C ASN A 522 -18.65 40.28 16.63
N ARG A 523 -17.77 39.41 16.11
CA ARG A 523 -16.32 39.58 16.27
C ARG A 523 -15.76 40.72 15.44
N VAL A 524 -16.22 40.87 14.20
CA VAL A 524 -15.89 42.03 13.36
C VAL A 524 -16.36 43.31 14.06
N TRP A 525 -17.58 43.32 14.57
CA TRP A 525 -18.12 44.46 15.31
C TRP A 525 -17.30 44.77 16.57
N HIS A 526 -16.97 43.74 17.37
CA HIS A 526 -16.10 43.90 18.54
C HIS A 526 -14.73 44.47 18.16
N HIS A 527 -14.12 44.00 17.07
CA HIS A 527 -12.83 44.49 16.62
C HIS A 527 -12.87 45.96 16.20
N LEU A 528 -13.95 46.40 15.56
CA LEU A 528 -14.12 47.78 15.07
C LEU A 528 -14.55 48.76 16.15
N PHE A 529 -15.43 48.35 17.08
CA PHE A 529 -16.08 49.25 18.04
C PHE A 529 -15.66 49.01 19.50
N GLY A 530 -14.75 48.06 19.75
CA GLY A 530 -14.24 47.75 21.10
C GLY A 530 -15.20 46.95 22.00
N ARG A 531 -16.42 46.67 21.53
CA ARG A 531 -17.41 45.82 22.20
C ARG A 531 -18.32 45.18 21.16
N GLY A 532 -18.57 43.87 21.28
CA GLY A 532 -19.49 43.15 20.40
C GLY A 532 -20.96 43.54 20.60
N ILE A 533 -21.80 43.24 19.60
CA ILE A 533 -23.26 43.30 19.71
C ILE A 533 -23.72 42.45 20.89
N VAL A 534 -23.22 41.21 20.96
CA VAL A 534 -23.17 40.42 22.18
C VAL A 534 -21.84 40.73 22.86
N ALA A 535 -21.89 41.16 24.12
CA ALA A 535 -20.70 41.60 24.85
C ALA A 535 -19.63 40.49 24.96
N SER A 536 -20.04 39.24 25.08
CA SER A 536 -19.18 38.06 25.00
C SER A 536 -18.93 37.64 23.55
N THR A 537 -17.67 37.49 23.17
CA THR A 537 -17.26 37.03 21.83
C THR A 537 -17.31 35.51 21.67
N ASP A 538 -17.40 34.77 22.78
CA ASP A 538 -17.21 33.31 22.83
C ASP A 538 -18.42 32.55 23.39
N ASN A 539 -19.45 33.27 23.83
CA ASN A 539 -20.68 32.67 24.32
C ASN A 539 -21.87 33.56 23.97
N PHE A 540 -22.78 33.07 23.14
CA PHE A 540 -23.92 33.82 22.63
C PHE A 540 -25.20 33.56 23.43
N GLY A 541 -25.10 32.78 24.50
CA GLY A 541 -26.24 32.37 25.33
C GLY A 541 -26.85 31.06 24.85
N VAL A 542 -28.13 30.88 25.16
CA VAL A 542 -28.82 29.60 25.01
C VAL A 542 -29.17 29.32 23.54
N LEU A 543 -28.92 28.08 23.10
CA LEU A 543 -29.11 27.53 21.76
C LEU A 543 -30.58 27.56 21.30
#